data_AF-A0A0Q9WTE9-F1
#
_entry.id   AF-A0A0Q9WTE9-F1
#
_cell.length_a   1.000
_cell.length_b   1.000
_cell.length_c   1.000
_cell.angle_alpha   90.00
_cell.angle_beta   90.00
_cell.angle_gamma   90.00
#
_symmetry.space_group_name_H-M   'P 1'
#
loop_
_entity.id
_entity.type
_entity.pdbx_description
1 polymer ?
#
loop_
_entity_poly.entity_id
_entity_poly.type
_entity_poly.pdbx_seq_one_letter_code
_entity_poly.pdbx_strand_id
1 'polypeptide(L)'
;MNVIFGLLCLLLAAVKVAEISGHVEFTNVKCESLDKNFSDFEYCYIKAINRSYKYVSLKVNLFKVPVTKIKVNYSVMKRFNGYIPFLYNVTIDACKYFENTNRNPLAQYISGLFLPYSNMAHKCPFNHSLIVEKLPIDHVSNHLTNVLKFPTGDYALYTSWMAYNINRANVNVFIKLS
;
A
#
# COMPACT_ATOMS: atom_id res chain seq x y z
N MET A 1 51.00 -6.42 13.89
CA MET A 1 50.22 -5.79 12.79
C MET A 1 49.35 -6.80 12.05
N ASN A 2 49.85 -7.99 11.71
CA ASN A 2 49.10 -9.00 10.93
C ASN A 2 47.91 -9.64 11.66
N VAL A 3 47.99 -9.82 12.98
CA VAL A 3 46.91 -10.48 13.77
C VAL A 3 45.67 -9.60 13.89
N ILE A 4 45.85 -8.29 14.05
CA ILE A 4 44.75 -7.31 14.16
C ILE A 4 44.00 -7.19 12.82
N PHE A 5 44.75 -7.19 11.70
CA PHE A 5 44.17 -7.19 10.36
C PHE A 5 43.37 -8.46 10.07
N GLY A 6 43.86 -9.62 10.52
CA GLY A 6 43.14 -10.90 10.42
C GLY A 6 41.84 -10.93 11.23
N LEU A 7 41.85 -10.40 12.46
CA LEU A 7 40.65 -10.29 13.29
C LEU A 7 39.60 -9.34 12.70
N LEU A 8 40.04 -8.22 12.11
CA LEU A 8 39.17 -7.25 11.46
C LEU A 8 38.53 -7.84 10.19
N CYS A 9 39.27 -8.60 9.39
CA CYS A 9 38.72 -9.33 8.24
C CYS A 9 37.70 -10.42 8.65
N LEU A 10 37.94 -11.13 9.76
CA LEU A 10 37.01 -12.12 10.31
C LEU A 10 35.72 -11.47 10.84
N LEU A 11 35.83 -10.31 11.50
CA LEU A 11 34.66 -9.51 11.92
C LEU A 11 33.88 -8.96 10.73
N LEU A 12 34.55 -8.45 9.69
CA LEU A 12 33.90 -7.97 8.46
C LEU A 12 33.23 -9.11 7.67
N ALA A 13 33.81 -10.32 7.68
CA ALA A 13 33.21 -11.50 7.08
C ALA A 13 32.04 -12.07 7.90
N ALA A 14 32.05 -11.92 9.22
CA ALA A 14 30.94 -12.31 10.10
C ALA A 14 29.74 -11.36 9.99
N VAL A 15 29.95 -10.11 9.55
CA VAL A 15 28.88 -9.15 9.19
C VAL A 15 28.42 -9.35 7.74
N LYS A 16 28.46 -10.59 7.21
CA LYS A 16 27.51 -10.97 6.18
C LYS A 16 26.14 -11.08 6.82
N VAL A 17 25.52 -9.92 7.04
CA VAL A 17 24.07 -9.83 7.22
C VAL A 17 23.50 -10.61 6.04
N ALA A 18 22.89 -11.76 6.31
CA ALA A 18 22.05 -12.41 5.33
C ALA A 18 21.00 -11.36 4.96
N GLU A 19 21.16 -10.72 3.80
CA GLU A 19 20.10 -9.93 3.22
C GLU A 19 18.97 -10.93 2.96
N ILE A 20 18.04 -11.01 3.91
CA ILE A 20 16.75 -11.63 3.68
C ILE A 20 16.07 -10.70 2.69
N SER A 21 16.36 -10.89 1.40
CA SER A 21 15.62 -10.26 0.32
C SER A 21 14.21 -10.82 0.38
N GLY A 22 13.35 -10.16 1.15
CA GLY A 22 11.95 -10.53 1.28
C GLY A 22 11.31 -10.52 -0.11
N HIS A 23 10.79 -11.68 -0.52
CA HIS A 23 10.07 -11.82 -1.77
C HIS A 23 8.60 -11.51 -1.51
N VAL A 24 8.12 -10.37 -2.02
CA VAL A 24 6.70 -9.99 -1.94
C VAL A 24 5.98 -10.43 -3.21
N GLU A 25 4.78 -11.00 -3.05
CA GLU A 25 3.90 -11.38 -4.14
C GLU A 25 2.50 -10.82 -3.93
N PHE A 26 1.90 -10.20 -4.97
CA PHE A 26 0.47 -9.93 -5.00
C PHE A 26 -0.32 -11.23 -5.19
N THR A 27 -1.17 -11.56 -4.23
CA THR A 27 -1.98 -12.79 -4.26
C THR A 27 -3.41 -12.52 -4.71
N ASN A 28 -3.98 -11.35 -4.37
CA ASN A 28 -5.32 -10.97 -4.79
C ASN A 28 -5.55 -9.46 -4.67
N VAL A 29 -6.48 -8.93 -5.44
CA VAL A 29 -7.03 -7.58 -5.27
C VAL A 29 -8.55 -7.65 -5.41
N LYS A 30 -9.27 -7.08 -4.45
CA LYS A 30 -10.74 -7.00 -4.47
C LYS A 30 -11.14 -5.53 -4.39
N CYS A 31 -11.86 -5.08 -5.40
CA CYS A 31 -12.47 -3.75 -5.41
C CYS A 31 -13.98 -3.90 -5.45
N GLU A 32 -14.67 -3.13 -4.60
CA GLU A 32 -16.11 -3.17 -4.48
C GLU A 32 -16.64 -1.75 -4.40
N SER A 33 -17.60 -1.42 -5.27
CA SER A 33 -18.42 -0.22 -5.10
C SER A 33 -19.66 -0.56 -4.28
N LEU A 34 -19.84 0.19 -3.19
CA LEU A 34 -20.99 0.08 -2.29
C LEU A 34 -22.11 1.06 -2.68
N ASP A 35 -21.79 2.06 -3.50
CA ASP A 35 -22.75 3.01 -4.06
C ASP A 35 -22.40 3.29 -5.53
N LYS A 36 -22.94 2.46 -6.41
CA LYS A 36 -22.72 2.54 -7.86
C LYS A 36 -23.25 3.82 -8.50
N ASN A 37 -24.15 4.54 -7.83
CA ASN A 37 -24.60 5.86 -8.30
C ASN A 37 -23.63 6.98 -7.93
N PHE A 38 -22.68 6.72 -7.04
CA PHE A 38 -21.64 7.67 -6.64
C PHE A 38 -20.31 7.37 -7.34
N SER A 39 -19.92 6.10 -7.38
CA SER A 39 -18.66 5.66 -7.99
C SER A 39 -18.73 4.21 -8.46
N ASP A 40 -18.00 3.83 -9.49
CA ASP A 40 -17.82 2.42 -9.86
C ASP A 40 -16.43 2.16 -10.44
N PHE A 41 -15.95 0.92 -10.28
CA PHE A 41 -14.63 0.53 -10.79
C PHE A 41 -14.72 0.18 -12.28
N GLU A 42 -13.97 0.90 -13.10
CA GLU A 42 -13.80 0.56 -14.51
C GLU A 42 -12.89 -0.65 -14.68
N TYR A 43 -11.84 -0.71 -13.87
CA TYR A 43 -10.98 -1.87 -13.75
C TYR A 43 -10.36 -1.96 -12.36
N CYS A 44 -10.05 -3.18 -11.95
CA CYS A 44 -9.29 -3.50 -10.75
C CYS A 44 -8.70 -4.90 -10.89
N TYR A 45 -7.39 -4.99 -11.10
CA TYR A 45 -6.73 -6.27 -11.38
C TYR A 45 -5.26 -6.30 -10.96
N ILE A 46 -4.75 -7.51 -10.83
CA ILE A 46 -3.31 -7.80 -10.84
C ILE A 46 -2.97 -8.33 -12.23
N LYS A 47 -1.90 -7.82 -12.84
CA LYS A 47 -1.39 -8.34 -14.11
C LYS A 47 0.05 -8.82 -13.93
N ALA A 48 0.26 -10.07 -14.34
CA ALA A 48 1.59 -10.66 -14.44
C ALA A 48 2.15 -10.40 -15.84
N ILE A 49 3.32 -9.80 -15.91
CA ILE A 49 4.06 -9.61 -17.17
C ILE A 49 5.07 -10.73 -17.35
N ASN A 50 5.73 -11.15 -16.27
CA ASN A 50 6.57 -12.33 -16.23
C ASN A 50 6.51 -12.96 -14.82
N ARG A 51 7.37 -13.97 -14.55
CA ARG A 51 7.36 -14.69 -13.27
C ARG A 51 7.64 -13.78 -12.06
N SER A 52 8.50 -12.77 -12.23
CA SER A 52 8.96 -11.90 -11.15
C SER A 52 8.27 -10.53 -11.15
N TYR A 53 7.80 -10.06 -12.30
CA TYR A 53 7.16 -8.75 -12.45
C TYR A 53 5.64 -8.88 -12.54
N LYS A 54 4.97 -8.41 -11.49
CA LYS A 54 3.53 -8.21 -11.39
C LYS A 54 3.23 -6.78 -10.98
N TYR A 55 2.06 -6.28 -11.35
CA TYR A 55 1.57 -4.99 -10.90
C TYR A 55 0.08 -5.01 -10.60
N VAL A 56 -0.36 -4.07 -9.75
CA VAL A 56 -1.78 -3.77 -9.51
C VAL A 56 -2.18 -2.56 -10.34
N SER A 57 -3.37 -2.59 -10.92
CA SER A 57 -3.98 -1.40 -11.53
C SER A 57 -5.47 -1.34 -11.21
N LEU A 58 -5.93 -0.15 -10.86
CA LEU A 58 -7.34 0.13 -10.65
C LEU A 58 -7.70 1.54 -11.11
N LYS A 59 -8.93 1.69 -11.58
CA LYS A 59 -9.55 2.98 -11.89
C LYS A 59 -10.97 2.97 -11.38
N VAL A 60 -11.30 3.99 -10.61
CA VAL A 60 -12.66 4.24 -10.14
C VAL A 60 -13.16 5.55 -10.74
N ASN A 61 -14.32 5.48 -11.37
CA ASN A 61 -15.01 6.63 -11.92
C ASN A 61 -15.85 7.28 -10.81
N LEU A 62 -15.76 8.60 -10.67
CA LEU A 62 -16.58 9.38 -9.74
C LEU A 62 -17.72 10.02 -10.54
N PHE A 63 -18.96 9.64 -10.23
CA PHE A 63 -20.15 10.14 -10.94
C PHE A 63 -20.74 11.40 -10.30
N LYS A 64 -20.34 11.71 -9.05
CA LYS A 64 -20.75 12.91 -8.31
C LYS A 64 -19.52 13.72 -7.91
N VAL A 65 -19.15 14.67 -8.76
CA VAL A 65 -18.01 15.58 -8.57
C VAL A 65 -18.51 17.04 -8.43
N PRO A 66 -17.75 17.93 -7.75
CA PRO A 66 -16.50 17.67 -7.03
C PRO A 66 -16.70 16.94 -5.69
N VAL A 67 -15.76 16.07 -5.32
CA VAL A 67 -15.71 15.44 -3.99
C VAL A 67 -14.77 16.25 -3.08
N THR A 68 -15.34 16.86 -2.04
CA THR A 68 -14.64 17.80 -1.15
C THR A 68 -14.35 17.26 0.24
N LYS A 69 -14.99 16.16 0.64
CA LYS A 69 -14.83 15.53 1.96
C LYS A 69 -14.60 14.05 1.81
N ILE A 70 -13.36 13.63 2.05
CA ILE A 70 -12.93 12.23 1.91
C ILE A 70 -12.26 11.77 3.19
N LYS A 71 -12.72 10.63 3.70
CA LYS A 71 -12.03 9.88 4.75
C LYS A 71 -11.68 8.51 4.20
N VAL A 72 -10.49 8.03 4.51
CA VAL A 72 -10.05 6.68 4.15
C VAL A 72 -9.70 5.95 5.42
N ASN A 73 -10.36 4.82 5.65
CA ASN A 73 -9.96 3.89 6.70
C ASN A 73 -8.94 2.91 6.12
N TYR A 74 -7.87 2.64 6.86
CA TYR A 74 -6.86 1.65 6.54
C TYR A 74 -6.76 0.66 7.70
N SER A 75 -6.77 -0.63 7.37
CA SER A 75 -6.56 -1.71 8.32
C SER A 75 -5.58 -2.73 7.73
N VAL A 76 -4.39 -2.82 8.32
CA VAL A 76 -3.38 -3.81 7.92
C VAL A 76 -3.62 -5.08 8.74
N MET A 77 -3.86 -6.17 8.03
CA MET A 77 -4.20 -7.46 8.58
C MET A 77 -3.09 -8.46 8.29
N LYS A 78 -2.81 -9.36 9.24
CA LYS A 78 -1.94 -10.52 9.03
C LYS A 78 -2.77 -11.80 9.12
N ARG A 79 -2.48 -12.76 8.26
CA ARG A 79 -3.15 -14.05 8.26
C ARG A 79 -2.51 -15.01 9.26
N PHE A 80 -3.35 -15.57 10.12
CA PHE A 80 -3.08 -16.75 10.94
C PHE A 80 -4.25 -17.73 10.73
N ASN A 81 -5.06 -18.01 11.77
CA ASN A 81 -6.34 -18.71 11.66
C ASN A 81 -7.46 -17.77 11.17
N GLY A 82 -7.20 -17.05 10.08
CA GLY A 82 -7.99 -15.90 9.62
C GLY A 82 -7.16 -14.61 9.61
N TYR A 83 -7.75 -13.52 9.11
CA TYR A 83 -7.11 -12.20 9.11
C TYR A 83 -7.35 -11.50 10.44
N ILE A 84 -6.27 -11.23 11.17
CA ILE A 84 -6.31 -10.46 12.43
C ILE A 84 -5.57 -9.13 12.23
N PRO A 85 -5.93 -8.06 12.97
CA PRO A 85 -5.22 -6.79 12.91
C PRO A 85 -3.73 -6.96 13.23
N PHE A 86 -2.86 -6.44 12.37
CA PHE A 86 -1.39 -6.48 12.53
C PHE A 86 -0.81 -5.11 12.88
N LEU A 87 -1.28 -4.05 12.21
CA LEU A 87 -1.01 -2.65 12.59
C LEU A 87 -2.32 -1.96 12.98
N TYR A 88 -2.21 -0.67 13.31
CA TYR A 88 -3.34 0.16 13.70
C TYR A 88 -4.39 0.25 12.59
N ASN A 89 -5.66 0.09 12.99
CA ASN A 89 -6.83 0.50 12.22
C ASN A 89 -6.99 2.01 12.37
N VAL A 90 -6.82 2.75 11.27
CA VAL A 90 -6.80 4.23 11.30
C VAL A 90 -7.68 4.82 10.22
N THR A 91 -8.38 5.89 10.56
CA THR A 91 -9.14 6.70 9.61
C THR A 91 -8.43 8.03 9.39
N ILE A 92 -8.08 8.33 8.14
CA ILE A 92 -7.38 9.54 7.74
C ILE A 92 -8.34 10.42 6.94
N ASP A 93 -8.43 11.70 7.30
CA ASP A 93 -9.05 12.71 6.44
C ASP A 93 -8.09 13.02 5.28
N ALA A 94 -8.43 12.54 4.08
CA ALA A 94 -7.55 12.62 2.93
C ALA A 94 -7.38 14.08 2.47
N CYS A 95 -8.43 14.90 2.54
CA CYS A 95 -8.35 16.30 2.14
C CYS A 95 -7.40 17.07 3.07
N LYS A 96 -7.53 16.88 4.38
CA LYS A 96 -6.61 17.46 5.36
C LYS A 96 -5.18 16.91 5.24
N TYR A 97 -5.03 15.64 4.90
CA TYR A 97 -3.72 15.02 4.68
C TYR A 97 -2.96 15.67 3.52
N PHE A 98 -3.64 15.94 2.39
CA PHE A 98 -3.00 16.60 1.24
C PHE A 98 -2.70 18.09 1.45
N GLU A 99 -3.23 18.73 2.49
CA GLU A 99 -2.80 20.08 2.88
C GLU A 99 -1.39 20.08 3.47
N ASN A 100 -1.05 19.06 4.25
CA ASN A 100 0.27 18.86 4.84
C ASN A 100 0.51 17.38 5.17
N THR A 101 1.19 16.69 4.26
CA THR A 101 1.43 15.24 4.32
C THR A 101 2.39 14.84 5.44
N ASN A 102 3.22 15.76 5.95
CA ASN A 102 4.24 15.48 6.96
C ASN A 102 3.68 15.34 8.39
N ARG A 103 2.39 15.63 8.62
CA ARG A 103 1.79 15.61 9.97
C ARG A 103 1.41 14.23 10.48
N ASN A 104 1.30 13.25 9.60
CA ASN A 104 0.89 11.90 9.97
C ASN A 104 1.84 10.88 9.36
N PRO A 105 2.88 10.44 10.09
CA PRO A 105 3.88 9.49 9.60
C PRO A 105 3.27 8.16 9.12
N LEU A 106 2.20 7.70 9.77
CA LEU A 106 1.51 6.48 9.36
C LEU A 106 0.77 6.68 8.02
N ALA A 107 0.09 7.81 7.85
CA ALA A 107 -0.53 8.17 6.58
C ALA A 107 0.52 8.32 5.47
N GLN A 108 1.67 8.93 5.79
CA GLN A 108 2.79 9.06 4.87
C GLN A 108 3.33 7.69 4.45
N TYR A 109 3.52 6.79 5.39
CA TYR A 109 3.95 5.42 5.11
C TYR A 109 2.95 4.69 4.21
N ILE A 110 1.67 4.65 4.58
CA ILE A 110 0.64 3.92 3.82
C ILE A 110 0.44 4.53 2.44
N SER A 111 0.37 5.86 2.34
CA SER A 111 0.19 6.52 1.06
C SER A 111 1.40 6.39 0.14
N GLY A 112 2.61 6.29 0.70
CA GLY A 112 3.83 5.96 -0.04
C GLY A 112 3.77 4.62 -0.78
N LEU A 113 2.90 3.69 -0.37
CA LEU A 113 2.70 2.42 -1.08
C LEU A 113 2.09 2.60 -2.47
N PHE A 114 1.28 3.64 -2.71
CA PHE A 114 0.50 3.74 -3.95
C PHE A 114 0.49 5.13 -4.61
N LEU A 115 0.68 6.22 -3.85
CA LEU A 115 0.57 7.57 -4.39
C LEU A 115 1.51 7.88 -5.57
N PRO A 116 2.79 7.42 -5.59
CA PRO A 116 3.68 7.64 -6.73
C PRO A 116 3.16 7.05 -8.06
N TYR A 117 2.26 6.06 -7.98
CA TYR A 117 1.64 5.38 -9.11
C TYR A 117 0.18 5.79 -9.29
N SER A 118 -0.21 6.96 -8.76
CA SER A 118 -1.59 7.42 -8.77
C SER A 118 -1.74 8.86 -9.25
N ASN A 119 -2.94 9.24 -9.65
CA ASN A 119 -3.29 10.63 -9.91
C ASN A 119 -3.90 11.33 -8.68
N MET A 120 -3.74 10.77 -7.48
CA MET A 120 -4.41 11.25 -6.27
C MET A 120 -3.56 12.24 -5.45
N ALA A 121 -2.31 12.49 -5.85
CA ALA A 121 -1.34 13.31 -5.11
C ALA A 121 -1.57 14.83 -5.30
N HIS A 122 -2.77 15.31 -4.98
CA HIS A 122 -3.12 16.73 -5.02
C HIS A 122 -4.14 17.09 -3.94
N LYS A 123 -4.30 18.39 -3.68
CA LYS A 123 -5.29 18.90 -2.74
C LYS A 123 -6.71 18.69 -3.27
N CYS A 124 -7.66 18.47 -2.37
CA CYS A 124 -9.09 18.48 -2.71
C CYS A 124 -9.49 19.83 -3.36
N PRO A 125 -10.55 19.85 -4.20
CA PRO A 125 -11.46 18.74 -4.50
C PRO A 125 -10.94 17.73 -5.53
N PHE A 126 -11.50 16.52 -5.50
CA PHE A 126 -11.35 15.53 -6.57
C PHE A 126 -12.50 15.67 -7.58
N ASN A 127 -12.16 15.92 -8.84
CA ASN A 127 -13.10 16.17 -9.94
C ASN A 127 -12.88 15.27 -11.16
N HIS A 128 -12.07 14.23 -11.01
CA HIS A 128 -11.73 13.27 -12.04
C HIS A 128 -11.78 11.84 -11.48
N SER A 129 -11.71 10.84 -12.36
CA SER A 129 -11.53 9.44 -11.95
C SER A 129 -10.25 9.27 -11.13
N LEU A 130 -10.27 8.40 -10.14
CA LEU A 130 -9.10 8.09 -9.31
C LEU A 130 -8.44 6.84 -9.86
N ILE A 131 -7.13 6.90 -10.06
CA ILE A 131 -6.36 5.88 -10.76
C ILE A 131 -5.15 5.51 -9.91
N VAL A 132 -4.90 4.21 -9.78
CA VAL A 132 -3.58 3.66 -9.46
C VAL A 132 -3.17 2.83 -10.66
N GLU A 133 -2.14 3.27 -11.38
CA GLU A 133 -1.73 2.70 -12.65
C GLU A 133 -0.39 1.99 -12.50
N LYS A 134 -0.38 0.70 -12.80
CA LYS A 134 0.83 -0.16 -12.81
C LYS A 134 1.70 -0.05 -11.56
N LEU A 135 1.08 -0.07 -10.37
CA LEU A 135 1.80 -0.16 -9.10
C LEU A 135 2.63 -1.46 -9.07
N PRO A 136 3.97 -1.40 -9.15
CA PRO A 136 4.80 -2.58 -9.33
C PRO A 136 5.07 -3.28 -7.99
N ILE A 137 5.19 -4.60 -8.05
CA ILE A 137 5.49 -5.42 -6.86
C ILE A 137 6.81 -5.04 -6.21
N ASP A 138 7.83 -4.65 -6.98
CA ASP A 138 9.14 -4.27 -6.45
C ASP A 138 9.10 -3.01 -5.58
N HIS A 139 8.25 -2.04 -5.95
CA HIS A 139 8.02 -0.84 -5.13
C HIS A 139 7.40 -1.21 -3.78
N VAL A 140 6.35 -2.02 -3.81
CA VAL A 140 5.70 -2.52 -2.59
C VAL A 140 6.66 -3.36 -1.75
N SER A 141 7.48 -4.20 -2.41
CA SER A 141 8.51 -5.02 -1.75
C SER A 141 9.50 -4.15 -0.99
N ASN A 142 10.08 -3.15 -1.65
CA ASN A 142 11.01 -2.22 -1.01
C ASN A 142 10.37 -1.48 0.18
N HIS A 143 9.11 -1.08 0.06
CA HIS A 143 8.40 -0.39 1.14
C HIS A 143 8.19 -1.29 2.37
N LEU A 144 7.95 -2.59 2.17
CA LEU A 144 7.70 -3.57 3.24
C LEU A 144 8.96 -4.27 3.79
N THR A 145 10.09 -4.15 3.09
CA THR A 145 11.35 -4.82 3.50
C THR A 145 12.44 -3.84 3.90
N ASN A 146 12.49 -2.65 3.30
CA ASN A 146 13.55 -1.67 3.56
C ASN A 146 13.05 -0.44 4.32
N VAL A 147 11.84 0.05 4.03
CA VAL A 147 11.28 1.23 4.72
C VAL A 147 10.73 0.85 6.10
N LEU A 148 9.82 -0.13 6.16
CA LEU A 148 9.36 -0.72 7.41
C LEU A 148 9.43 -2.24 7.28
N LYS A 149 10.31 -2.88 8.06
CA LYS A 149 10.64 -4.30 7.99
C LYS A 149 9.50 -5.19 8.50
N PHE A 150 8.55 -5.52 7.63
CA PHE A 150 7.48 -6.45 7.98
C PHE A 150 8.07 -7.87 8.14
N PRO A 151 7.62 -8.65 9.14
CA PRO A 151 8.01 -10.05 9.24
C PRO A 151 7.38 -10.86 8.10
N THR A 152 7.91 -12.04 7.80
CA THR A 152 7.31 -12.93 6.80
C THR A 152 5.89 -13.34 7.19
N GLY A 153 5.06 -13.62 6.18
CA GLY A 153 3.67 -14.02 6.31
C GLY A 153 2.77 -13.52 5.19
N ASP A 154 1.50 -13.91 5.27
CA ASP A 154 0.46 -13.41 4.39
C ASP A 154 -0.21 -12.19 5.04
N TYR A 155 -0.43 -11.14 4.27
CA TYR A 155 -1.03 -9.89 4.73
C TYR A 155 -2.17 -9.45 3.83
N ALA A 156 -3.03 -8.62 4.37
CA ALA A 156 -4.01 -7.86 3.61
C ALA A 156 -4.05 -6.41 4.06
N LEU A 157 -4.13 -5.48 3.12
CA LEU A 157 -4.47 -4.09 3.37
C LEU A 157 -5.94 -3.91 3.02
N TYR A 158 -6.79 -3.72 4.03
CA TYR A 158 -8.19 -3.37 3.86
C TYR A 158 -8.35 -1.86 3.89
N THR A 159 -9.07 -1.33 2.90
CA THR A 159 -9.35 0.10 2.81
C THR A 159 -10.82 0.37 2.54
N SER A 160 -11.38 1.34 3.25
CA SER A 160 -12.74 1.83 3.05
C SER A 160 -12.72 3.32 2.72
N TRP A 161 -13.33 3.68 1.59
CA TRP A 161 -13.28 5.00 1.00
C TRP A 161 -14.62 5.71 1.21
N MET A 162 -14.61 6.69 2.10
CA MET A 162 -15.81 7.40 2.53
C MET A 162 -15.86 8.79 1.93
N ALA A 163 -16.94 9.10 1.22
CA ALA A 163 -17.26 10.46 0.79
C ALA A 163 -18.45 10.98 1.58
N TYR A 164 -18.29 12.14 2.23
CA TYR A 164 -19.31 12.73 3.11
C TYR A 164 -19.76 11.76 4.23
N ASN A 165 -18.80 11.04 4.84
CA ASN A 165 -19.00 10.01 5.86
C ASN A 165 -19.85 8.79 5.43
N ILE A 166 -20.12 8.62 4.14
CA ILE A 166 -20.78 7.43 3.60
C ILE A 166 -19.71 6.58 2.92
N ASN A 167 -19.60 5.30 3.29
CA ASN A 167 -18.68 4.38 2.64
C ASN A 167 -19.14 4.12 1.20
N ARG A 168 -18.36 4.54 0.22
CA ARG A 168 -18.69 4.44 -1.21
C ARG A 168 -18.03 3.25 -1.87
N ALA A 169 -16.86 2.84 -1.40
CA ALA A 169 -16.09 1.76 -2.00
C ALA A 169 -15.12 1.14 -1.00
N ASN A 170 -14.83 -0.15 -1.20
CA ASN A 170 -13.76 -0.86 -0.50
C ASN A 170 -12.70 -1.31 -1.51
N VAL A 171 -11.43 -1.27 -1.10
CA VAL A 171 -10.31 -1.88 -1.84
C VAL A 171 -9.48 -2.70 -0.86
N ASN A 172 -9.38 -4.00 -1.14
CA ASN A 172 -8.62 -4.95 -0.34
C ASN A 172 -7.51 -5.55 -1.19
N VAL A 173 -6.27 -5.34 -0.79
CA VAL A 173 -5.07 -5.88 -1.46
C VAL A 173 -4.46 -6.96 -0.60
N PHE A 174 -4.16 -8.11 -1.19
CA PHE A 174 -3.60 -9.27 -0.49
C PHE A 174 -2.20 -9.56 -1.02
N ILE A 175 -1.28 -9.80 -0.10
CA ILE A 175 0.13 -10.06 -0.42
C ILE A 175 0.68 -11.21 0.41
N LYS A 176 1.73 -11.83 -0.11
CA LYS A 176 2.58 -12.75 0.63
C LYS A 176 3.99 -12.18 0.69
N LEU A 177 4.61 -12.19 1.87
CA LEU A 177 6.00 -11.82 2.09
C LEU A 177 6.74 -13.05 2.62
N SER A 178 7.71 -13.55 1.86
CA SER A 178 8.50 -14.76 2.17
C SER A 178 9.99 -14.51 2.16
#